data_AF-A0A9E1NTF1-F1
#
_entry.id   AF-A0A9E1NTF1-F1
#
_cell.length_a   1.000
_cell.length_b   1.000
_cell.length_c   1.000
_cell.angle_alpha   90.00
_cell.angle_beta   90.00
_cell.angle_gamma   90.00
#
_symmetry.space_group_name_H-M   'P 1'
#
loop_
_entity.id
_entity.type
_entity.pdbx_description
1 polymer ?
#
loop_
_entity_poly.entity_id
_entity_poly.type
_entity_poly.pdbx_seq_one_letter_code
_entity_poly.pdbx_strand_id
1 'polypeptide(L)'
;LILDEAGTCNAKDFGKVIYDVTGGQGKVSLNSDRGIRESRSWHILLLSTGEISAQQKIEEEGKTPRAGQMLRLMDIPIQDGIFNPEVRGSGSQLAQEIKRGCSNYYGTAGPTYLKEMIKEFKNFFLLRKFIREELEKANKGLLIRNLEPEQVRALQRLALVMVAGKLVTEFDIIPFKNEEINHAILHIRNVWLKGQDSQSHSIRGINAIREFIVRHQSRFEDSSNSKSSQIRDLVGYFD
;
A
#
# COMPACT_ATOMS: atom_id res chain seq x y z
N LEU A 1 4.10 -12.01 -4.67
CA LEU A 1 3.84 -11.76 -6.10
C LEU A 1 4.41 -10.40 -6.43
N ILE A 2 5.16 -10.26 -7.52
CA ILE A 2 5.69 -8.98 -7.99
C ILE A 2 4.96 -8.65 -9.28
N LEU A 3 4.34 -7.47 -9.34
CA LEU A 3 3.66 -6.95 -10.52
C LEU A 3 4.45 -5.73 -11.00
N ASP A 4 5.16 -5.87 -12.10
CA ASP A 4 5.85 -4.72 -12.67
C ASP A 4 4.83 -3.83 -13.40
N GLU A 5 4.88 -2.52 -13.13
CA GLU A 5 4.02 -1.52 -13.75
C GLU A 5 2.52 -1.84 -13.72
N ALA A 6 1.96 -2.29 -12.58
CA ALA A 6 0.52 -2.59 -12.51
C ALA A 6 -0.38 -1.38 -12.88
N GLY A 7 0.15 -0.15 -12.80
CA GLY A 7 -0.51 1.08 -13.25
C GLY A 7 -0.70 1.18 -14.78
N THR A 8 -0.05 0.33 -15.58
CA THR A 8 -0.29 0.24 -17.03
C THR A 8 -1.59 -0.49 -17.36
N CYS A 9 -2.19 -1.19 -16.38
CA CYS A 9 -3.52 -1.75 -16.53
C CYS A 9 -4.52 -0.64 -16.87
N ASN A 10 -5.54 -0.99 -17.67
CA ASN A 10 -6.63 -0.08 -17.96
C ASN A 10 -7.26 0.40 -16.63
N ALA A 11 -7.35 1.72 -16.46
CA ALA A 11 -7.91 2.33 -15.26
C ALA A 11 -9.30 1.76 -14.92
N LYS A 12 -10.08 1.33 -15.94
CA LYS A 12 -11.45 0.80 -15.81
C LYS A 12 -11.52 -0.38 -14.88
N ASP A 13 -10.51 -1.23 -14.99
CA ASP A 13 -10.43 -2.50 -14.32
C ASP A 13 -9.50 -2.45 -13.11
N PHE A 14 -8.60 -1.47 -13.02
CA PHE A 14 -7.55 -1.42 -11.99
C PHE A 14 -8.10 -1.59 -10.57
N GLY A 15 -9.06 -0.76 -10.15
CA GLY A 15 -9.62 -0.82 -8.80
C GLY A 15 -10.32 -2.15 -8.48
N LYS A 16 -10.92 -2.79 -9.49
CA LYS A 16 -11.56 -4.11 -9.36
C LYS A 16 -10.52 -5.22 -9.30
N VAL A 17 -9.51 -5.18 -10.17
CA VAL A 17 -8.40 -6.15 -10.20
C VAL A 17 -7.66 -6.15 -8.88
N ILE A 18 -7.33 -4.97 -8.33
CA ILE A 18 -6.72 -4.87 -7.00
C ILE A 18 -7.63 -5.49 -5.95
N TYR A 19 -8.93 -5.21 -5.98
CA TYR A 19 -9.89 -5.80 -5.04
C TYR A 19 -9.93 -7.33 -5.12
N ASP A 20 -10.03 -7.89 -6.33
CA ASP A 20 -10.12 -9.32 -6.55
C ASP A 20 -8.81 -10.04 -6.14
N VAL A 21 -7.66 -9.49 -6.54
CA VAL A 21 -6.33 -10.05 -6.21
C VAL A 21 -6.05 -9.99 -4.72
N THR A 22 -6.40 -8.90 -4.04
CA THR A 22 -6.18 -8.76 -2.59
C THR A 22 -7.27 -9.44 -1.75
N GLY A 23 -8.42 -9.76 -2.36
CA GLY A 23 -9.53 -10.47 -1.73
C GLY A 23 -9.30 -11.97 -1.54
N GLY A 24 -8.36 -12.56 -2.28
CA GLY A 24 -7.94 -13.95 -2.05
C GLY A 24 -8.91 -15.02 -2.54
N GLN A 25 -9.93 -14.65 -3.32
CA GLN A 25 -10.95 -15.58 -3.84
C GLN A 25 -11.16 -15.38 -5.34
N GLY A 26 -11.19 -16.50 -6.06
CA GLY A 26 -11.53 -16.55 -7.47
C GLY A 26 -13.03 -16.41 -7.71
N LYS A 27 -13.39 -16.15 -8.97
CA LYS A 27 -14.79 -16.10 -9.37
C LYS A 27 -15.39 -17.51 -9.35
N VAL A 28 -16.48 -17.68 -8.59
CA VAL A 28 -17.27 -18.92 -8.61
C VAL A 28 -17.78 -19.14 -10.03
N SER A 29 -17.55 -20.33 -10.56
CA SER A 29 -17.98 -20.73 -11.89
C SER A 29 -18.81 -22.01 -11.79
N LEU A 30 -19.73 -22.21 -12.73
CA LEU A 30 -20.43 -23.49 -12.85
C LEU A 30 -19.55 -24.48 -13.62
N ASN A 31 -19.57 -25.73 -13.21
CA ASN A 31 -19.03 -26.85 -13.99
C ASN A 31 -19.97 -27.18 -15.17
N SER A 32 -19.49 -27.99 -16.11
CA SER A 32 -20.25 -28.43 -17.28
C SER A 32 -21.54 -29.19 -16.94
N ASP A 33 -21.63 -29.74 -15.73
CA ASP A 33 -22.78 -30.45 -15.15
C ASP A 33 -23.74 -29.52 -14.37
N ARG A 34 -23.56 -28.19 -14.44
CA ARG A 34 -24.27 -27.18 -13.65
C ARG A 34 -24.06 -27.28 -12.13
N GLY A 35 -23.05 -28.02 -11.67
CA GLY A 35 -22.57 -27.96 -10.29
C GLY A 35 -21.74 -26.69 -10.02
N ILE A 36 -21.68 -26.24 -8.77
CA ILE A 36 -20.78 -25.13 -8.38
C ILE A 36 -19.35 -25.66 -8.37
N ARG A 37 -18.45 -25.06 -9.17
CA ARG A 37 -17.01 -25.34 -9.13
C ARG A 37 -16.42 -24.71 -7.88
N GLU A 38 -15.57 -25.45 -7.15
CA GLU A 38 -14.78 -24.87 -6.06
C GLU A 38 -13.97 -23.68 -6.57
N SER A 39 -14.15 -22.55 -5.90
CA SER A 39 -13.37 -21.34 -6.20
C SER A 39 -11.94 -21.52 -5.71
N ARG A 40 -10.98 -21.06 -6.53
CA ARG A 40 -9.58 -21.00 -6.10
C ARG A 40 -9.45 -19.92 -5.03
N SER A 41 -8.72 -20.21 -3.95
CA SER A 41 -8.36 -19.21 -2.95
C SER A 41 -6.85 -19.03 -2.86
N TRP A 42 -6.41 -17.86 -2.43
CA TRP A 42 -5.00 -17.54 -2.26
C TRP A 42 -4.78 -16.54 -1.12
N HIS A 43 -3.58 -16.56 -0.55
CA HIS A 43 -3.11 -15.60 0.44
C HIS A 43 -1.76 -15.08 -0.03
N ILE A 44 -1.71 -13.82 -0.47
CA ILE A 44 -0.51 -13.23 -1.04
C ILE A 44 -0.25 -11.85 -0.46
N LEU A 45 1.03 -11.52 -0.32
CA LEU A 45 1.50 -10.15 -0.38
C LEU A 45 1.91 -9.84 -1.82
N LEU A 46 1.47 -8.69 -2.31
CA LEU A 46 1.81 -8.19 -3.63
C LEU A 46 2.68 -6.94 -3.48
N LEU A 47 3.67 -6.83 -4.35
CA LEU A 47 4.48 -5.63 -4.53
C LEU A 47 4.28 -5.18 -5.96
N SER A 48 4.07 -3.88 -6.14
CA SER A 48 3.97 -3.25 -7.46
C SER A 48 4.83 -2.00 -7.52
N THR A 49 5.33 -1.72 -8.72
CA THR A 49 5.97 -0.47 -9.12
C THR A 49 5.02 0.33 -10.02
N GLY A 50 5.20 1.64 -10.09
CA GLY A 50 4.43 2.52 -10.96
C GLY A 50 4.80 3.99 -10.78
N GLU A 51 4.64 4.78 -11.84
CA GLU A 51 4.87 6.24 -11.82
C GLU A 51 3.73 7.00 -11.15
N ILE A 52 2.52 6.46 -11.25
CA ILE A 52 1.30 7.01 -10.64
C ILE A 52 0.81 6.09 -9.53
N SER A 53 0.29 6.69 -8.46
CA SER A 53 -0.29 5.95 -7.33
C SER A 53 -1.54 5.17 -7.75
N ALA A 54 -1.85 4.10 -7.01
CA ALA A 54 -3.08 3.34 -7.18
C ALA A 54 -4.33 4.23 -7.08
N GLN A 55 -4.27 5.23 -6.21
CA GLN A 55 -5.30 6.23 -6.07
C GLN A 55 -5.47 7.08 -7.33
N GLN A 56 -4.39 7.71 -7.81
CA GLN A 56 -4.42 8.53 -9.02
C GLN A 56 -4.95 7.74 -10.21
N LYS A 57 -4.56 6.46 -10.32
CA LYS A 57 -5.05 5.58 -11.38
C LYS A 57 -6.56 5.39 -11.38
N ILE A 58 -7.18 5.32 -10.19
CA ILE A 58 -8.64 5.23 -10.07
C ILE A 58 -9.30 6.58 -10.38
N GLU A 59 -8.66 7.67 -9.96
CA GLU A 59 -9.16 9.04 -10.17
C GLU A 59 -9.11 9.48 -11.64
N GLU A 60 -8.19 8.94 -12.46
CA GLU A 60 -8.12 9.18 -13.93
C GLU A 60 -9.45 8.91 -14.65
N GLU A 61 -10.33 8.09 -14.06
CA GLU A 61 -11.63 7.73 -14.64
C GLU A 61 -12.80 8.56 -14.11
N GLY A 62 -12.53 9.55 -13.27
CA GLY A 62 -13.56 10.24 -12.50
C GLY A 62 -14.22 9.37 -11.42
N LYS A 63 -13.64 8.20 -11.08
CA LYS A 63 -14.09 7.39 -9.95
C LYS A 63 -13.45 7.88 -8.66
N THR A 64 -14.24 7.97 -7.60
CA THR A 64 -13.70 8.26 -6.27
C THR A 64 -13.17 6.96 -5.63
N PRO A 65 -11.88 6.91 -5.23
CA PRO A 65 -11.32 5.77 -4.52
C PRO A 65 -12.06 5.53 -3.21
N ARG A 66 -12.48 4.29 -2.94
CA ARG A 66 -13.08 3.94 -1.65
C ARG A 66 -11.96 3.72 -0.62
N ALA A 67 -12.12 4.23 0.59
CA ALA A 67 -11.13 4.09 1.67
C ALA A 67 -10.69 2.62 1.87
N GLY A 68 -11.63 1.68 1.83
CA GLY A 68 -11.31 0.24 1.94
C GLY A 68 -10.48 -0.34 0.78
N GLN A 69 -10.51 0.26 -0.42
CA GLN A 69 -9.66 -0.16 -1.54
C GLN A 69 -8.22 0.36 -1.36
N MET A 70 -8.08 1.61 -0.90
CA MET A 70 -6.78 2.27 -0.71
C MET A 70 -5.92 1.65 0.39
N LEU A 71 -6.52 0.89 1.30
CA LEU A 71 -5.77 0.21 2.38
C LEU A 71 -5.30 -1.18 1.99
N ARG A 72 -5.80 -1.72 0.88
CA ARG A 72 -5.38 -3.01 0.36
C ARG A 72 -4.09 -2.91 -0.46
N LEU A 73 -3.76 -1.70 -0.92
CA LEU A 73 -2.52 -1.38 -1.63
C LEU A 73 -1.91 -0.12 -1.03
N MET A 74 -0.83 -0.26 -0.29
CA MET A 74 -0.13 0.88 0.32
C MET A 74 0.78 1.54 -0.72
N ASP A 75 0.40 2.71 -1.21
CA ASP A 75 1.25 3.53 -2.08
C ASP A 75 2.40 4.17 -1.28
N ILE A 76 3.63 3.70 -1.47
CA ILE A 76 4.82 4.23 -0.78
C ILE A 76 5.57 5.14 -1.77
N PRO A 77 5.49 6.47 -1.63
CA PRO A 77 6.18 7.38 -2.53
C PRO A 77 7.70 7.27 -2.36
N ILE A 78 8.42 7.20 -3.48
CA ILE A 78 9.88 7.17 -3.54
C ILE A 78 10.33 8.40 -4.34
N GLN A 79 11.04 9.33 -3.70
CA GLN A 79 11.44 10.61 -4.32
C GLN A 79 12.88 10.60 -4.83
N ASP A 80 13.81 10.06 -4.04
CA ASP A 80 15.26 10.12 -4.33
C ASP A 80 15.84 8.79 -4.85
N GLY A 81 14.96 7.92 -5.39
CA GLY A 81 15.30 6.55 -5.78
C GLY A 81 15.39 5.59 -4.59
N ILE A 82 15.50 4.29 -4.90
CA ILE A 82 15.50 3.21 -3.89
C ILE A 82 16.91 2.95 -3.34
N PHE A 83 17.95 3.26 -4.13
CA PHE A 83 19.33 2.96 -3.81
C PHE A 83 20.06 4.23 -3.38
N ASN A 84 20.61 4.21 -2.15
CA ASN A 84 21.48 5.29 -1.69
C ASN A 84 22.83 5.21 -2.46
N PRO A 85 23.16 6.20 -3.28
CA PRO A 85 24.41 6.19 -4.07
C PRO A 85 25.68 6.27 -3.21
N GLU A 86 25.56 6.74 -1.97
CA GLU A 86 26.71 6.86 -1.06
C GLU A 86 27.21 5.51 -0.53
N VAL A 87 26.42 4.44 -0.67
CA VAL A 87 26.73 3.12 -0.10
C VAL A 87 27.53 2.22 -1.06
N ARG A 88 27.23 2.25 -2.37
CA ARG A 88 27.89 1.40 -3.40
C ARG A 88 27.91 2.00 -4.82
N GLY A 89 28.43 3.23 -4.97
CA GLY A 89 28.55 3.86 -6.30
C GLY A 89 27.21 4.39 -6.82
N SER A 90 27.07 4.63 -8.13
CA SER A 90 25.81 5.20 -8.66
C SER A 90 24.64 4.24 -8.43
N GLY A 91 23.46 4.77 -8.06
CA GLY A 91 22.27 3.94 -7.82
C GLY A 91 21.87 3.08 -9.03
N SER A 92 22.19 3.54 -10.25
CA SER A 92 22.00 2.77 -11.48
C SER A 92 22.90 1.53 -11.56
N GLN A 93 24.17 1.66 -11.16
CA GLN A 93 25.10 0.54 -11.13
C GLN A 93 24.64 -0.53 -10.13
N LEU A 94 24.25 -0.13 -8.92
CA LEU A 94 23.74 -1.06 -7.91
C LEU A 94 22.49 -1.79 -8.40
N ALA A 95 21.56 -1.09 -9.07
CA ALA A 95 20.38 -1.71 -9.68
C ALA A 95 20.75 -2.78 -10.72
N GLN A 96 21.73 -2.51 -11.59
CA GLN A 96 22.21 -3.47 -12.58
C GLN A 96 22.90 -4.68 -11.96
N GLU A 97 23.72 -4.47 -10.92
CA GLU A 97 24.38 -5.53 -10.17
C GLU A 97 23.35 -6.46 -9.52
N ILE A 98 22.33 -5.91 -8.86
CA ILE A 98 21.23 -6.68 -8.27
C ILE A 98 20.48 -7.45 -9.36
N LYS A 99 20.14 -6.82 -10.49
CA LYS A 99 19.43 -7.47 -11.59
C LYS A 99 20.21 -8.66 -12.15
N ARG A 100 21.52 -8.51 -12.35
CA ARG A 100 22.42 -9.59 -12.80
C ARG A 100 22.58 -10.68 -11.75
N GLY A 101 22.64 -10.32 -10.47
CA GLY A 101 22.65 -11.27 -9.37
C GLY A 101 21.39 -12.13 -9.38
N CYS A 102 20.22 -11.50 -9.44
CA CYS A 102 18.93 -12.19 -9.47
C CYS A 102 18.69 -13.03 -10.73
N SER A 103 19.28 -12.67 -11.89
CA SER A 103 19.16 -13.50 -13.10
C SER A 103 19.95 -14.80 -13.00
N ASN A 104 21.03 -14.81 -12.22
CA ASN A 104 21.90 -15.98 -12.08
C ASN A 104 21.54 -16.82 -10.84
N TYR A 105 21.02 -16.18 -9.80
CA TYR A 105 20.75 -16.80 -8.51
C TYR A 105 19.34 -16.43 -8.04
N TYR A 106 18.41 -17.39 -8.13
CA TYR A 106 17.03 -17.23 -7.69
C TYR A 106 16.48 -18.54 -7.10
N GLY A 107 15.37 -18.45 -6.37
CA GLY A 107 14.69 -19.63 -5.81
C GLY A 107 15.37 -20.26 -4.60
N THR A 108 16.32 -19.58 -3.95
CA THR A 108 17.10 -20.13 -2.83
C THR A 108 16.52 -19.75 -1.45
N ALA A 109 16.27 -18.47 -1.22
CA ALA A 109 15.88 -17.96 0.10
C ALA A 109 14.54 -18.54 0.61
N GLY A 110 13.54 -18.66 -0.26
CA GLY A 110 12.21 -19.17 0.10
C GLY A 110 12.23 -20.62 0.60
N PRO A 111 12.80 -21.58 -0.16
CA PRO A 111 12.97 -22.95 0.31
C PRO A 111 13.78 -23.07 1.60
N THR A 112 14.88 -22.32 1.73
CA THR A 112 15.69 -22.31 2.96
C THR A 112 14.88 -21.80 4.15
N TYR A 113 14.11 -20.72 3.97
CA TYR A 113 13.23 -20.18 5.01
C TYR A 113 12.22 -21.21 5.51
N LEU A 114 11.57 -21.94 4.60
CA LEU A 114 10.63 -23.00 4.99
C LEU A 114 11.33 -24.14 5.72
N LYS A 115 12.52 -24.55 5.25
CA LYS A 115 13.30 -25.62 5.88
C LYS A 115 13.71 -25.27 7.30
N GLU A 116 14.27 -24.08 7.53
CA GLU A 116 14.66 -23.65 8.88
C GLU A 116 13.44 -23.42 9.77
N MET A 117 12.34 -22.88 9.24
CA MET A 117 11.09 -22.73 10.00
C MET A 117 10.51 -24.09 10.46
N ILE A 118 10.54 -25.11 9.62
CA ILE A 118 10.08 -26.47 9.99
C ILE A 118 10.99 -27.10 11.06
N LYS A 119 12.30 -26.86 10.94
CA LYS A 119 13.30 -27.37 11.89
C LYS A 119 13.19 -26.71 13.26
N GLU A 120 13.02 -25.39 13.28
CA GLU A 120 12.87 -24.60 14.51
C GLU A 120 11.54 -24.91 15.21
N PHE A 121 10.44 -24.84 14.45
CA PHE A 121 9.10 -25.02 14.99
C PHE A 121 8.60 -26.45 14.75
N LYS A 122 8.94 -27.34 15.69
CA LYS A 122 8.62 -28.78 15.68
C LYS A 122 7.16 -29.13 15.39
N ASN A 123 6.23 -28.21 15.62
CA ASN A 123 4.83 -28.39 15.27
C ASN A 123 4.14 -27.04 15.00
N PHE A 124 2.96 -27.13 14.38
CA PHE A 124 2.15 -25.97 14.00
C PHE A 124 1.69 -25.11 15.19
N PHE A 125 1.48 -25.72 16.37
CA PHE A 125 1.05 -24.98 17.56
C PHE A 125 2.13 -24.00 18.04
N LEU A 126 3.38 -24.45 18.11
CA LEU A 126 4.53 -23.61 18.50
C LEU A 126 4.75 -22.48 17.50
N LEU A 127 4.72 -22.79 16.20
CA LEU A 127 4.82 -21.79 15.14
C LEU A 127 3.72 -20.72 15.29
N ARG A 128 2.46 -21.15 15.42
CA ARG A 128 1.32 -20.24 15.55
C ARG A 128 1.42 -19.37 16.80
N LYS A 129 1.84 -19.94 17.93
CA LYS A 129 2.04 -19.21 19.18
C LYS A 129 3.11 -18.13 19.00
N PHE A 130 4.27 -18.49 18.46
CA PHE A 130 5.36 -17.57 18.19
C PHE A 130 4.93 -16.43 17.26
N ILE A 131 4.34 -16.75 16.11
CA ILE A 131 3.89 -15.75 15.14
C ILE A 131 2.88 -14.79 15.76
N ARG A 132 1.94 -15.27 16.59
CA ARG A 132 0.99 -14.41 17.28
C ARG A 132 1.68 -13.44 18.23
N GLU A 133 2.58 -13.94 19.07
CA GLU A 133 3.31 -13.11 20.05
C GLU A 133 4.20 -12.06 19.37
N GLU A 134 4.90 -12.44 18.30
CA GLU A 134 5.75 -11.52 17.55
C GLU A 134 4.93 -10.52 16.74
N LEU A 135 3.80 -10.92 16.16
CA LEU A 135 2.88 -9.97 15.51
C LEU A 135 2.29 -8.98 16.50
N GLU A 136 1.93 -9.39 17.72
CA GLU A 136 1.44 -8.47 18.74
C GLU A 136 2.52 -7.43 19.11
N LYS A 137 3.78 -7.85 19.26
CA LYS A 137 4.91 -6.94 19.53
C LYS A 137 5.15 -6.00 18.34
N ALA A 138 5.23 -6.53 17.13
CA ALA A 138 5.48 -5.75 15.92
C ALA A 138 4.36 -4.73 15.68
N ASN A 139 3.09 -5.13 15.85
CA ASN A 139 1.96 -4.21 15.77
C ASN A 139 2.10 -3.07 16.78
N LYS A 140 2.35 -3.38 18.06
CA LYS A 140 2.54 -2.35 19.10
C LYS A 140 3.69 -1.40 18.77
N GLY A 141 4.81 -1.90 18.25
CA GLY A 141 5.96 -1.09 17.84
C GLY A 141 5.71 -0.19 16.63
N LEU A 142 4.73 -0.54 15.79
CA LEU A 142 4.37 0.25 14.61
C LEU A 142 3.35 1.36 14.90
N LEU A 143 2.55 1.25 15.96
CA LEU A 143 1.51 2.24 16.27
C LEU A 143 2.11 3.58 16.70
N ILE A 144 1.45 4.66 16.26
CA ILE A 144 1.67 6.04 16.73
C ILE A 144 0.34 6.64 17.19
N ARG A 145 0.37 7.83 17.81
CA ARG A 145 -0.86 8.51 18.26
C ARG A 145 -1.70 8.95 17.07
N ASN A 146 -3.02 9.02 17.27
CA ASN A 146 -4.00 9.56 16.31
C ASN A 146 -4.07 8.81 14.96
N LEU A 147 -3.90 7.49 14.97
CA LEU A 147 -4.12 6.68 13.77
C LEU A 147 -5.61 6.37 13.59
N GLU A 148 -6.08 6.52 12.35
CA GLU A 148 -7.41 6.07 11.95
C GLU A 148 -7.48 4.52 11.93
N PRO A 149 -8.66 3.91 12.18
CA PRO A 149 -8.83 2.45 12.16
C PRO A 149 -8.32 1.79 10.87
N GLU A 150 -8.50 2.49 9.75
CA GLU A 150 -8.00 2.17 8.43
C GLU A 150 -6.48 2.02 8.41
N GLN A 151 -5.77 3.01 8.96
CA GLN A 151 -4.31 3.03 9.02
C GLN A 151 -3.79 1.91 9.92
N VAL A 152 -4.44 1.67 11.06
CA VAL A 152 -4.09 0.54 11.95
C VAL A 152 -4.14 -0.80 11.19
N ARG A 153 -5.17 -1.02 10.37
CA ARG A 153 -5.28 -2.24 9.53
C ARG A 153 -4.21 -2.33 8.45
N ALA A 154 -3.76 -1.20 7.89
CA ALA A 154 -2.67 -1.20 6.92
C ALA A 154 -1.34 -1.59 7.59
N LEU A 155 -1.06 -1.04 8.78
CA LEU A 155 0.17 -1.32 9.54
C LEU A 155 0.32 -2.79 9.97
N GLN A 156 -0.78 -3.53 10.13
CA GLN A 156 -0.73 -4.97 10.39
C GLN A 156 0.00 -5.77 9.29
N ARG A 157 -0.02 -5.28 8.03
CA ARG A 157 0.75 -5.90 6.94
C ARG A 157 2.24 -5.64 7.07
N LEU A 158 2.62 -4.43 7.49
CA LEU A 158 4.02 -4.12 7.79
C LEU A 158 4.53 -4.91 9.01
N ALA A 159 3.67 -5.16 10.01
CA ALA A 159 4.01 -6.02 11.14
C ALA A 159 4.34 -7.45 10.67
N LEU A 160 3.59 -8.00 9.72
CA LEU A 160 3.87 -9.30 9.14
C LEU A 160 5.22 -9.33 8.41
N VAL A 161 5.53 -8.29 7.64
CA VAL A 161 6.84 -8.14 6.97
C VAL A 161 7.97 -8.04 8.00
N MET A 162 7.75 -7.34 9.12
CA MET A 162 8.72 -7.21 10.20
C MET A 162 9.03 -8.55 10.86
N VAL A 163 8.00 -9.34 11.18
CA VAL A 163 8.19 -10.69 11.76
C VAL A 163 8.88 -11.63 10.78
N ALA A 164 8.51 -11.59 9.49
CA ALA A 164 9.18 -12.37 8.46
C ALA A 164 10.66 -11.97 8.33
N GLY A 165 10.95 -10.67 8.31
CA GLY A 165 12.29 -10.09 8.25
C GLY A 165 13.16 -10.48 9.45
N LYS A 166 12.55 -10.58 10.64
CA LYS A 166 13.22 -11.11 11.83
C LYS A 166 13.61 -12.57 11.66
N LEU A 167 12.68 -13.43 11.25
CA LEU A 167 12.94 -14.86 11.09
C LEU A 167 14.00 -15.15 10.03
N VAL A 168 13.97 -14.47 8.87
CA VAL A 168 15.02 -14.66 7.84
C VAL A 168 16.40 -14.21 8.31
N THR A 169 16.46 -13.26 9.24
CA THR A 169 17.72 -12.81 9.87
C THR A 169 18.20 -13.83 10.90
N GLU A 170 17.32 -14.29 11.79
CA GLU A 170 17.64 -15.31 12.82
C GLU A 170 18.03 -16.66 12.21
N PHE A 171 17.55 -16.97 11.00
CA PHE A 171 17.94 -18.16 10.24
C PHE A 171 19.18 -17.95 9.36
N ASP A 172 19.86 -16.79 9.46
CA ASP A 172 21.05 -16.45 8.68
C ASP A 172 20.84 -16.54 7.15
N ILE A 173 19.63 -16.24 6.66
CA ILE A 173 19.29 -16.33 5.22
C ILE A 173 19.71 -15.07 4.46
N ILE A 174 19.68 -13.92 5.14
CA ILE A 174 20.05 -12.62 4.57
C ILE A 174 21.12 -11.96 5.44
N PRO A 175 22.04 -11.16 4.86
CA PRO A 175 23.16 -10.56 5.58
C PRO A 175 22.78 -9.25 6.29
N PHE A 176 21.51 -9.09 6.69
CA PHE A 176 21.01 -7.89 7.34
C PHE A 176 20.71 -8.19 8.80
N LYS A 177 20.91 -7.20 9.68
CA LYS A 177 20.57 -7.33 11.09
C LYS A 177 19.11 -6.97 11.35
N ASN A 178 18.57 -7.45 12.47
CA ASN A 178 17.20 -7.17 12.89
C ASN A 178 16.93 -5.66 13.03
N GLU A 179 17.93 -4.89 13.48
CA GLU A 179 17.84 -3.44 13.59
C GLU A 179 17.67 -2.77 12.22
N GLU A 180 18.35 -3.26 11.19
CA GLU A 180 18.25 -2.73 9.82
C GLU A 180 16.87 -2.99 9.22
N ILE A 181 16.34 -4.21 9.42
CA ILE A 181 14.97 -4.56 9.03
C ILE A 181 13.95 -3.65 9.74
N ASN A 182 14.10 -3.46 11.05
CA ASN A 182 13.21 -2.62 11.83
C ASN A 182 13.25 -1.16 11.36
N HIS A 183 14.45 -0.61 11.13
CA HIS A 183 14.62 0.74 10.60
C HIS A 183 13.99 0.92 9.23
N ALA A 184 14.18 -0.03 8.31
CA ALA A 184 13.58 0.02 6.97
C ALA A 184 12.05 0.05 7.03
N ILE A 185 11.44 -0.77 7.88
CA ILE A 185 9.98 -0.84 8.01
C ILE A 185 9.42 0.41 8.69
N LEU A 186 10.09 0.93 9.71
CA LEU A 186 9.70 2.20 10.35
C LEU A 186 9.83 3.37 9.38
N HIS A 187 10.85 3.38 8.53
CA HIS A 187 11.01 4.37 7.47
C HIS A 187 9.83 4.30 6.49
N ILE A 188 9.51 3.12 5.95
CA ILE A 188 8.37 2.90 5.05
C ILE A 188 7.06 3.36 5.69
N ARG A 189 6.82 2.99 6.97
CA ARG A 189 5.65 3.43 7.73
C ARG A 189 5.55 4.95 7.75
N ASN A 190 6.63 5.64 8.10
CA ASN A 190 6.63 7.10 8.26
C ASN A 190 6.40 7.80 6.93
N VAL A 191 7.04 7.31 5.86
CA VAL A 191 6.85 7.82 4.49
C VAL A 191 5.39 7.66 4.06
N TRP A 192 4.82 6.47 4.28
CA TRP A 192 3.42 6.19 3.94
C TRP A 192 2.43 7.06 4.72
N LEU A 193 2.58 7.16 6.05
CA LEU A 193 1.69 7.96 6.90
C LEU A 193 1.75 9.46 6.54
N LYS A 194 2.95 9.98 6.29
CA LYS A 194 3.13 11.38 5.85
C LYS A 194 2.36 11.67 4.56
N GLY A 195 2.32 10.72 3.63
CA GLY A 195 1.52 10.84 2.40
C GLY A 195 0.01 10.84 2.65
N GLN A 196 -0.45 10.11 3.67
CA GLN A 196 -1.88 10.05 4.05
C GLN A 196 -2.35 11.34 4.72
N ASP A 197 -1.51 12.01 5.51
CA ASP A 197 -1.86 13.29 6.15
C ASP A 197 -2.17 14.38 5.13
N SER A 198 -1.37 14.46 4.05
CA SER A 198 -1.65 15.33 2.89
C SER A 198 -2.93 14.97 2.12
N GLN A 199 -3.53 13.83 2.44
CA GLN A 199 -4.66 13.24 1.74
C GLN A 199 -5.88 12.99 2.63
N SER A 200 -5.90 13.49 3.88
CA SER A 200 -7.04 13.28 4.78
C SER A 200 -8.35 13.77 4.13
N HIS A 201 -9.46 13.07 4.39
CA HIS A 201 -10.78 13.44 3.84
C HIS A 201 -11.14 14.90 4.14
N SER A 202 -10.75 15.40 5.32
CA SER A 202 -10.94 16.80 5.71
C SER A 202 -10.15 17.76 4.83
N ILE A 203 -8.87 17.48 4.57
CA ILE A 203 -8.02 18.33 3.71
C ILE A 203 -8.50 18.26 2.25
N ARG A 204 -8.88 17.08 1.75
CA ARG A 204 -9.47 16.94 0.41
C ARG A 204 -10.78 17.70 0.29
N GLY A 205 -11.64 17.63 1.31
CA GLY A 205 -12.90 18.39 1.36
C GLY A 205 -12.64 19.91 1.30
N ILE A 206 -11.69 20.40 2.10
CA ILE A 206 -11.29 21.81 2.10
C ILE A 206 -10.73 22.22 0.72
N ASN A 207 -9.85 21.42 0.13
CA ASN A 207 -9.28 21.72 -1.19
C ASN A 207 -10.34 21.69 -2.29
N ALA A 208 -11.27 20.72 -2.27
CA ALA A 208 -12.37 20.65 -3.22
C ALA A 208 -13.30 21.86 -3.11
N ILE A 209 -13.63 22.30 -1.88
CA ILE A 209 -14.41 23.52 -1.65
C ILE A 209 -13.64 24.74 -2.17
N ARG A 210 -12.34 24.86 -1.88
CA ARG A 210 -11.51 25.96 -2.36
C ARG A 210 -11.46 26.01 -3.88
N GLU A 211 -11.18 24.89 -4.54
CA GLU A 211 -11.15 24.80 -6.00
C GLU A 211 -12.52 25.14 -6.62
N PHE A 212 -13.60 24.68 -5.99
CA PHE A 212 -14.95 25.02 -6.42
C PHE A 212 -15.20 26.53 -6.33
N ILE A 213 -14.86 27.17 -5.21
CA ILE A 213 -15.00 28.63 -5.03
C ILE A 213 -14.20 29.39 -6.10
N VAL A 214 -12.93 29.03 -6.30
CA VAL A 214 -12.05 29.68 -7.30
C VAL A 214 -12.60 29.51 -8.71
N ARG A 215 -13.02 28.31 -9.09
CA ARG A 215 -13.56 28.03 -10.43
C ARG A 215 -14.92 28.69 -10.68
N HIS A 216 -15.71 28.89 -9.63
CA HIS A 216 -17.08 29.41 -9.72
C HIS A 216 -17.26 30.77 -9.05
N GLN A 217 -16.21 31.59 -8.98
CA GLN A 217 -16.22 32.87 -8.28
C GLN A 217 -17.38 33.79 -8.71
N SER A 218 -17.75 33.77 -10.00
CA SER A 218 -18.88 34.55 -10.55
C SER A 218 -20.26 34.11 -10.02
N ARG A 219 -20.34 32.99 -9.30
CA ARG A 219 -21.57 32.43 -8.71
C ARG A 219 -21.67 32.69 -7.21
N PHE A 220 -20.81 33.54 -6.66
CA PHE A 220 -20.85 34.00 -5.28
C PHE A 220 -21.15 35.50 -5.23
N GLU A 221 -22.02 35.95 -4.32
CA GLU A 221 -22.40 37.36 -4.15
C GLU A 221 -21.82 37.95 -2.86
N ASP A 222 -21.41 39.21 -2.90
CA ASP A 222 -20.98 39.96 -1.71
C ASP A 222 -22.21 40.30 -0.85
N SER A 223 -22.25 39.75 0.36
CA SER A 223 -23.37 39.91 1.29
C SER A 223 -23.55 41.34 1.81
N SER A 224 -22.52 42.19 1.70
CA SER A 224 -22.56 43.60 2.07
C SER A 224 -23.14 44.50 0.98
N ASN A 225 -23.29 43.96 -0.24
CA ASN A 225 -23.70 44.73 -1.39
C ASN A 225 -25.24 44.82 -1.48
N SER A 226 -25.78 46.01 -1.19
CA SER A 226 -27.22 46.29 -1.15
C SER A 226 -27.91 46.36 -2.53
N LYS A 227 -27.15 46.19 -3.62
CA LYS A 227 -27.65 46.12 -5.00
C LYS A 227 -27.67 44.67 -5.45
N SER A 228 -28.85 44.05 -5.46
CA SER A 228 -29.04 42.68 -5.92
C SER A 228 -28.61 42.54 -7.37
N SER A 229 -27.47 41.88 -7.58
CA SER A 229 -27.02 41.52 -8.91
C SER A 229 -27.67 40.17 -9.22
N GLN A 230 -28.47 40.04 -10.27
CA GLN A 230 -29.06 38.73 -10.63
C GLN A 230 -27.96 37.78 -11.12
N ILE A 231 -27.28 37.12 -10.17
CA ILE A 231 -26.30 36.08 -10.44
C ILE A 231 -27.05 34.80 -10.76
N ARG A 232 -26.85 34.32 -11.99
CA ARG A 232 -27.41 33.05 -12.45
C ARG A 232 -26.74 31.88 -11.71
N ASP A 233 -27.56 30.94 -11.25
CA ASP A 233 -27.13 29.73 -10.53
C ASP A 233 -26.26 30.03 -9.29
N LEU A 234 -26.64 31.04 -8.49
CA LEU A 234 -25.99 31.44 -7.24
C LEU A 234 -25.75 30.24 -6.30
N VAL A 235 -24.52 30.12 -5.78
CA VAL A 235 -24.10 28.99 -4.92
C VAL A 235 -23.74 29.41 -3.50
N GLY A 236 -23.50 30.69 -3.26
CA GLY A 236 -23.20 31.19 -1.92
C GLY A 236 -22.97 32.69 -1.86
N TYR A 237 -22.66 33.15 -0.66
CA TYR A 237 -22.32 34.54 -0.37
C TYR A 237 -20.94 34.60 0.28
N PHE A 238 -20.26 35.73 0.15
CA PHE A 238 -19.04 36.04 0.87
C PHE A 238 -19.14 37.43 1.52
N ASP A 239 -18.35 37.65 2.57
CA ASP A 239 -18.21 38.88 3.33
C ASP A 239 -16.74 39.34 3.39
#